data_AF-A0A7J8QGE4-F1
#
_entry.id   AF-A0A7J8QGE4-F1
#
_cell.length_a   1.000
_cell.length_b   1.000
_cell.length_c   1.000
_cell.angle_alpha   90.00
_cell.angle_beta   90.00
_cell.angle_gamma   90.00
#
_symmetry.space_group_name_H-M   'P 1'
#
loop_
_entity.id
_entity.type
_entity.pdbx_description
1 polymer ?
#
loop_
_entity_poly.entity_id
_entity_poly.type
_entity_poly.pdbx_seq_one_letter_code
_entity_poly.pdbx_strand_id
1 'polypeptide(L)'
;MGGPAEGGFSVAFDPLDGSSIVDTNFTVGTIFGVWPGDKLTGVTGRDQVAAAMGIFGPRTTYVLALKDIPGTHEFLLLDEGKWQHVKDTYEIGEGKMFSPGNLRATFDNPEYDKLINYYVREKYTLRYTGGMVPDVNQ
;
A
#
# COMPACT_ATOMS: atom_id res chain seq x y z
N MET A 1 2.36 26.47 6.10
CA MET A 1 3.08 25.35 6.75
C MET A 1 3.24 25.70 8.22
N GLY A 2 2.51 25.02 9.11
CA GLY A 2 2.75 25.12 10.55
C GLY A 2 4.07 24.45 10.88
N GLY A 3 4.79 24.96 11.88
CA GLY A 3 6.09 24.46 12.32
C GLY A 3 6.06 22.99 12.79
N PRO A 4 7.18 22.46 13.30
CA PRO A 4 7.22 21.09 13.84
C PRO A 4 6.06 20.92 14.83
N ALA A 5 5.30 19.83 14.68
CA ALA A 5 4.20 19.54 15.58
C ALA A 5 4.73 19.56 17.02
N GLU A 6 4.25 20.49 17.86
CA GLU A 6 4.55 20.49 19.29
C GLU A 6 4.11 19.13 19.84
N GLY A 7 5.06 18.25 20.11
CA GLY A 7 4.81 16.84 20.51
C GLY A 7 5.38 15.76 19.57
N GLY A 8 5.99 16.13 18.44
CA GLY A 8 6.66 15.17 17.54
C GLY A 8 5.70 14.33 16.69
N PHE A 9 6.17 13.16 16.25
CA PHE A 9 5.39 12.22 15.44
C PHE A 9 5.56 10.79 15.96
N SER A 10 4.50 10.00 15.79
CA SER A 10 4.47 8.57 16.02
C SER A 10 4.36 7.83 14.70
N VAL A 11 5.14 6.75 14.54
CA VAL A 11 5.21 5.98 13.31
C VAL A 11 4.85 4.53 13.59
N ALA A 12 3.87 4.01 12.88
CA ALA A 12 3.62 2.57 12.79
C ALA A 12 4.17 2.09 11.45
N PHE A 13 4.92 0.99 11.44
CA PHE A 13 5.54 0.50 10.22
C PHE A 13 5.59 -1.02 10.16
N ASP A 14 5.47 -1.55 8.95
CA ASP A 14 5.89 -2.90 8.58
C ASP A 14 7.24 -2.78 7.83
N PRO A 15 8.35 -3.24 8.44
CA PRO A 15 9.66 -3.11 7.82
C PRO A 15 9.83 -4.01 6.59
N LEU A 16 9.04 -5.07 6.44
CA LEU A 16 9.13 -6.01 5.32
C LEU A 16 7.81 -6.76 5.09
N ASP A 17 6.93 -6.14 4.29
CA ASP A 17 5.74 -6.80 3.76
C ASP A 17 6.10 -7.77 2.62
N GLY A 18 5.36 -8.87 2.53
CA GLY A 18 5.66 -9.95 1.58
C GLY A 18 6.82 -10.84 2.03
N SER A 19 7.06 -10.96 3.33
CA SER A 19 8.12 -11.83 3.89
C SER A 19 8.05 -13.29 3.39
N SER A 20 6.85 -13.82 3.13
CA SER A 20 6.62 -15.17 2.60
C SER A 20 7.10 -15.39 1.16
N ILE A 21 7.36 -14.31 0.42
CA ILE A 21 7.73 -14.34 -1.00
C ILE A 21 9.14 -13.76 -1.25
N VAL A 22 9.90 -13.50 -0.18
CA VAL A 22 11.31 -13.06 -0.26
C VAL A 22 12.18 -14.15 -0.90
N ASP A 23 12.06 -15.39 -0.43
CA ASP A 23 12.89 -16.51 -0.92
C ASP A 23 12.63 -16.84 -2.40
N THR A 24 11.44 -16.49 -2.90
CA THR A 24 11.08 -16.64 -4.31
C THR A 24 11.51 -15.46 -5.18
N ASN A 25 12.19 -14.47 -4.59
CA ASN A 25 12.66 -13.25 -5.26
C ASN A 25 11.52 -12.47 -5.95
N PHE A 26 10.35 -12.43 -5.32
CA PHE A 26 9.24 -11.58 -5.78
C PHE A 26 9.38 -10.16 -5.21
N THR A 27 8.56 -9.25 -5.74
CA THR A 27 8.49 -7.89 -5.20
C THR A 27 7.98 -7.93 -3.76
N VAL A 28 8.70 -7.25 -2.88
CA VAL A 28 8.35 -7.05 -1.47
C VAL A 28 8.34 -5.56 -1.16
N GLY A 29 8.06 -5.17 0.07
CA GLY A 29 8.05 -3.74 0.39
C GLY A 29 8.09 -3.40 1.86
N THR A 30 7.96 -2.11 2.15
CA THR A 30 7.78 -1.59 3.51
C THR A 30 6.60 -0.64 3.52
N ILE A 31 5.88 -0.59 4.63
CA ILE A 31 4.71 0.27 4.79
C ILE A 31 4.91 1.10 6.04
N PHE A 32 4.57 2.38 6.01
CA PHE A 32 4.46 3.18 7.24
C PHE A 32 3.28 4.14 7.21
N GLY A 33 2.78 4.44 8.40
CA GLY A 33 1.86 5.55 8.66
C GLY A 33 2.45 6.47 9.73
N VAL A 34 2.15 7.76 9.63
CA VAL A 34 2.66 8.80 10.52
C VAL A 34 1.48 9.56 11.13
N TRP A 35 1.50 9.71 12.46
CA TRP A 35 0.53 10.48 13.24
C TRP A 35 1.24 11.59 14.01
N PRO A 36 0.59 12.74 14.25
CA PRO A 36 1.13 13.77 15.13
C PRO A 36 1.12 13.30 16.59
N GLY A 37 2.08 13.77 17.37
CA GLY A 37 2.24 13.44 18.79
C GLY A 37 3.07 12.18 19.04
N ASP A 38 3.22 11.82 20.32
CA ASP A 38 4.11 10.77 20.82
C ASP A 38 3.40 9.44 21.15
N LYS A 39 2.11 9.32 20.81
CA LYS A 39 1.28 8.15 21.10
C LYS A 39 0.41 7.74 19.92
N LEU A 40 0.24 6.43 19.76
CA LEU A 40 -0.70 5.80 18.83
C LEU A 40 -2.00 5.32 19.50
N THR A 41 -2.20 5.62 20.78
CA THR A 41 -3.42 5.26 21.51
C THR A 41 -4.51 6.31 21.31
N GLY A 42 -5.72 5.88 20.96
CA GLY A 42 -6.87 6.79 20.79
C GLY A 42 -6.89 7.56 19.48
N VAL A 43 -5.96 7.27 18.56
CA VAL A 43 -5.98 7.80 17.18
C VAL A 43 -6.62 6.80 16.22
N THR A 44 -7.09 7.29 15.08
CA THR A 44 -7.66 6.49 13.99
C THR A 44 -6.81 6.62 12.73
N GLY A 45 -7.08 5.80 11.72
CA GLY A 45 -6.45 5.94 10.41
C GLY A 45 -6.68 7.29 9.73
N ARG A 46 -7.78 8.00 10.06
CA ARG A 46 -8.09 9.34 9.53
C ARG A 46 -7.21 10.45 10.12
N ASP A 47 -6.52 10.16 11.22
CA ASP A 47 -5.63 11.11 11.90
C ASP A 47 -4.21 11.10 11.34
N GLN A 48 -3.91 10.22 10.37
CA GLN A 48 -2.61 10.18 9.70
C GLN A 48 -2.30 11.52 9.01
N VAL A 49 -1.05 11.96 9.14
CA VAL A 49 -0.50 13.14 8.46
C VAL A 49 0.35 12.76 7.25
N ALA A 50 0.89 11.54 7.24
CA ALA A 50 1.58 10.95 6.12
C ALA A 50 1.39 9.42 6.13
N ALA A 51 1.38 8.81 4.96
CA ALA A 51 1.44 7.36 4.79
C ALA A 51 2.29 7.06 3.57
N ALA A 52 3.01 5.94 3.60
CA ALA A 52 3.79 5.55 2.45
C ALA A 52 3.97 4.04 2.32
N MET A 53 4.28 3.66 1.09
CA MET A 53 4.59 2.30 0.70
C MET A 53 5.84 2.31 -0.17
N GLY A 54 6.90 1.65 0.30
CA GLY A 54 8.11 1.39 -0.48
C GLY A 54 8.01 0.06 -1.18
N ILE A 55 8.32 0.04 -2.49
CA ILE A 55 8.23 -1.13 -3.35
C ILE A 55 9.64 -1.54 -3.74
N PHE A 56 10.02 -2.78 -3.40
CA PHE A 56 11.31 -3.38 -3.71
C PHE A 56 11.12 -4.44 -4.80
N GLY A 57 10.88 -3.98 -6.02
CA GLY A 57 10.70 -4.82 -7.20
C GLY A 57 11.82 -4.63 -8.23
N PRO A 58 11.55 -4.84 -9.53
CA PRO A 58 12.50 -4.55 -10.62
C PRO A 58 12.98 -3.09 -10.64
N ARG A 59 12.19 -2.18 -10.05
CA ARG A 59 12.55 -0.81 -9.73
C ARG A 59 12.19 -0.57 -8.27
N THR A 60 13.03 0.18 -7.56
CA THR A 60 12.68 0.64 -6.23
C THR A 60 11.89 1.94 -6.33
N THR A 61 10.62 1.90 -5.95
CA THR A 61 9.77 3.09 -5.90
C THR A 61 9.20 3.33 -4.52
N TYR A 62 8.75 4.55 -4.27
CA TYR A 62 8.12 4.96 -3.03
C TYR A 62 6.85 5.74 -3.36
N VAL A 63 5.71 5.29 -2.88
CA VAL A 63 4.44 6.01 -3.02
C VAL A 63 4.14 6.69 -1.69
N LEU A 64 3.99 8.02 -1.72
CA LEU A 64 3.74 8.86 -0.55
C LEU A 64 2.39 9.55 -0.65
N ALA A 65 1.61 9.53 0.43
CA ALA A 65 0.41 10.33 0.62
C ALA A 65 0.63 11.28 1.80
N LEU A 66 0.23 12.55 1.65
CA LEU A 66 0.33 13.57 2.70
C LEU A 66 -1.03 14.22 2.92
N LYS A 67 -1.41 14.45 4.19
CA LYS A 67 -2.75 14.96 4.54
C LYS A 67 -3.13 16.26 3.81
N ASP A 68 -2.17 17.15 3.64
CA ASP A 68 -2.38 18.47 3.06
C ASP A 68 -2.00 18.55 1.56
N ILE A 69 -1.59 17.43 0.95
CA ILE A 69 -1.26 17.37 -0.49
C ILE A 69 -2.19 16.33 -1.16
N PRO A 70 -3.06 16.76 -2.08
CA PRO A 70 -3.98 15.84 -2.76
C PRO A 70 -3.25 14.75 -3.55
N GLY A 71 -3.82 13.55 -3.54
CA GLY A 71 -3.30 12.41 -4.30
C GLY A 71 -2.16 11.66 -3.62
N THR A 72 -1.52 10.80 -4.39
CA THR A 72 -0.30 10.08 -4.02
C THR A 72 0.81 10.39 -5.01
N HIS A 73 2.04 10.41 -4.50
CA HIS A 73 3.23 10.81 -5.25
C HIS A 73 4.23 9.67 -5.27
N GLU A 74 4.57 9.18 -6.46
CA GLU A 74 5.51 8.10 -6.66
C GLU A 74 6.91 8.65 -6.98
N PHE A 75 7.90 8.16 -6.25
CA PHE A 75 9.30 8.48 -6.45
C PHE A 75 10.07 7.24 -6.86
N LEU A 76 10.93 7.35 -7.86
CA LEU A 76 11.85 6.32 -8.32
C LEU A 76 13.24 6.55 -7.70
N LEU A 77 13.83 5.51 -7.14
CA LEU A 77 15.24 5.53 -6.73
C LEU A 77 16.13 5.37 -7.97
N LEU A 78 16.98 6.37 -8.21
CA LEU A 78 18.00 6.36 -9.25
C LEU A 78 19.31 5.74 -8.74
N ASP A 79 20.17 5.31 -9.67
CA ASP A 79 21.46 4.67 -9.39
C ASP A 79 22.38 5.55 -8.53
N GLU A 80 22.25 6.88 -8.60
CA GLU A 80 23.02 7.82 -7.78
C GLU A 80 22.48 7.98 -6.35
N GLY A 81 21.49 7.17 -5.95
CA GLY A 81 20.86 7.22 -4.63
C GLY A 81 19.88 8.39 -4.46
N LYS A 82 19.43 9.00 -5.56
CA LYS A 82 18.48 10.11 -5.56
C LYS A 82 17.07 9.63 -5.86
N TRP A 83 16.09 10.22 -5.17
CA TRP A 83 14.68 10.01 -5.45
C TRP A 83 14.18 11.03 -6.47
N GLN A 84 13.67 10.54 -7.59
CA GLN A 84 13.03 11.35 -8.62
C GLN A 84 11.52 11.18 -8.55
N HIS A 85 10.78 12.28 -8.46
CA HIS A 85 9.33 12.24 -8.59
C HIS A 85 8.94 11.84 -10.02
N VAL A 86 8.14 10.78 -10.18
CA VAL A 86 7.81 10.19 -11.49
C VAL A 86 6.32 10.15 -11.81
N LYS A 87 5.43 10.20 -10.81
CA LYS A 87 3.99 10.08 -11.04
C LYS A 87 3.17 10.65 -9.88
N ASP A 88 2.12 11.39 -10.23
CA ASP A 88 1.00 11.70 -9.34
C ASP A 88 -0.20 10.78 -9.63
N THR A 89 -0.90 10.33 -8.59
CA THR A 89 -2.18 9.61 -8.73
C THR A 89 -3.24 10.26 -7.85
N TYR A 90 -4.30 10.79 -8.46
CA TYR A 90 -5.40 11.46 -7.75
C TYR A 90 -6.67 10.60 -7.65
N GLU A 91 -6.81 9.61 -8.53
CA GLU A 91 -7.97 8.74 -8.63
C GLU A 91 -7.53 7.34 -9.09
N ILE A 92 -8.23 6.31 -8.61
CA ILE A 92 -8.12 4.94 -9.10
C ILE A 92 -9.44 4.62 -9.82
N GLY A 93 -9.36 4.42 -11.13
CA GLY A 93 -10.53 4.09 -11.95
C GLY A 93 -11.00 2.65 -11.78
N GLU A 94 -12.10 2.30 -12.44
CA GLU A 94 -12.56 0.91 -12.48
C GLU A 94 -11.55 0.01 -13.20
N GLY A 95 -11.32 -1.18 -12.64
CA GLY A 95 -10.43 -2.19 -13.19
C GLY A 95 -11.11 -3.55 -13.36
N LYS A 96 -10.53 -4.39 -14.23
CA LYS A 96 -10.94 -5.80 -14.42
C LYS A 96 -9.95 -6.78 -13.81
N MET A 97 -9.35 -6.44 -12.67
CA MET A 97 -8.42 -7.29 -11.94
C MET A 97 -8.90 -7.52 -10.51
N PHE A 98 -8.56 -8.67 -9.94
CA PHE A 98 -8.83 -8.96 -8.53
C PHE A 98 -7.71 -9.81 -7.92
N SER A 99 -7.49 -9.64 -6.62
CA SER A 99 -6.38 -10.22 -5.86
C SER A 99 -6.85 -10.74 -4.48
N PRO A 100 -7.23 -12.03 -4.36
CA PRO A 100 -7.83 -12.56 -3.15
C PRO A 100 -6.78 -13.05 -2.13
N GLY A 101 -6.46 -12.20 -1.14
CA GLY A 101 -5.51 -12.52 -0.06
C GLY A 101 -5.86 -13.73 0.80
N ASN A 102 -7.15 -14.10 0.89
CA ASN A 102 -7.61 -15.29 1.59
C ASN A 102 -8.76 -15.97 0.84
N LEU A 103 -8.45 -16.65 -0.27
CA LEU A 103 -9.48 -17.35 -1.06
C LEU A 103 -10.24 -18.42 -0.25
N ARG A 104 -9.65 -18.99 0.81
CA ARG A 104 -10.33 -19.98 1.66
C ARG A 104 -11.51 -19.41 2.44
N ALA A 105 -11.58 -18.08 2.61
CA ALA A 105 -12.72 -17.44 3.26
C ALA A 105 -14.05 -17.62 2.51
N THR A 106 -14.04 -18.13 1.27
CA THR A 106 -15.27 -18.44 0.54
C THR A 106 -16.04 -19.62 1.15
N PHE A 107 -15.39 -20.46 1.97
CA PHE A 107 -16.06 -21.60 2.61
C PHE A 107 -16.99 -21.19 3.76
N ASP A 108 -16.63 -20.12 4.48
CA ASP A 108 -17.28 -19.68 5.71
C ASP A 108 -17.91 -18.27 5.60
N ASN A 109 -17.61 -17.53 4.53
CA ASN A 109 -18.21 -16.22 4.23
C ASN A 109 -18.98 -16.24 2.89
N PRO A 110 -20.31 -16.43 2.92
CA PRO A 110 -21.14 -16.47 1.71
C PRO A 110 -21.11 -15.20 0.87
N GLU A 111 -20.91 -14.01 1.48
CA GLU A 111 -20.84 -12.76 0.73
C GLU A 111 -19.52 -12.64 -0.03
N TYR A 112 -18.43 -13.13 0.58
CA TYR A 112 -17.13 -13.20 -0.11
C TYR A 112 -17.15 -14.22 -1.25
N ASP A 113 -17.77 -15.39 -1.05
CA ASP A 113 -17.97 -16.38 -2.12
C ASP A 113 -18.75 -15.80 -3.30
N LYS A 114 -19.85 -15.07 -3.04
CA LYS A 114 -20.60 -14.38 -4.09
C LYS A 114 -19.72 -13.40 -4.88
N LEU A 115 -18.89 -12.62 -4.18
CA LEU A 115 -18.00 -11.63 -4.81
C LEU A 115 -16.94 -12.29 -5.71
N ILE A 116 -16.29 -13.35 -5.22
CA ILE A 116 -15.31 -14.10 -6.01
C ILE A 116 -15.98 -14.73 -7.24
N ASN A 117 -17.14 -15.35 -7.07
CA ASN A 117 -17.90 -15.93 -8.18
C ASN A 117 -18.33 -14.88 -9.22
N TYR A 118 -18.69 -13.66 -8.78
CA TYR A 118 -18.96 -12.54 -9.68
C TYR A 118 -17.72 -12.21 -10.54
N TYR A 119 -16.55 -12.01 -9.93
CA TYR A 119 -15.33 -11.70 -10.68
C TYR A 119 -14.97 -12.80 -11.70
N VAL A 120 -15.12 -14.07 -11.32
CA VAL A 120 -14.88 -15.20 -12.23
C VAL A 120 -15.87 -15.19 -13.40
N ARG A 121 -17.17 -15.01 -13.15
CA ARG A 121 -18.22 -15.00 -14.19
C ARG A 121 -18.06 -13.84 -15.16
N GLU A 122 -17.72 -12.66 -14.65
CA GLU A 122 -17.51 -11.44 -15.44
C GLU A 122 -16.12 -11.37 -16.09
N LYS A 123 -15.34 -12.47 -15.98
CA LYS A 123 -14.03 -12.67 -16.59
C LYS A 123 -13.00 -11.61 -16.15
N TYR A 124 -13.01 -11.26 -14.87
CA TYR A 124 -11.94 -10.47 -14.27
C TYR A 124 -10.66 -11.31 -14.23
N THR A 125 -9.52 -10.63 -14.34
CA THR A 125 -8.21 -11.27 -14.34
C THR A 125 -7.72 -11.43 -12.90
N LEU A 126 -7.44 -12.67 -12.49
CA LEU A 126 -6.80 -12.96 -11.21
C LEU A 126 -5.31 -12.56 -11.27
N ARG A 127 -4.89 -11.70 -10.34
CA ARG A 127 -3.49 -11.32 -10.12
C ARG A 127 -3.21 -11.25 -8.63
N TYR A 128 -2.56 -12.29 -8.10
CA TYR A 128 -2.22 -12.39 -6.69
C TYR A 128 -0.78 -12.86 -6.56
N THR A 129 0.06 -12.00 -5.99
CA THR A 129 1.49 -12.24 -5.79
C THR A 129 1.78 -12.82 -4.41
N GLY A 130 0.89 -12.60 -3.44
CA GLY A 130 1.05 -13.08 -2.06
C GLY A 130 1.65 -12.05 -1.10
N GLY A 131 1.92 -10.82 -1.56
CA GLY A 131 2.34 -9.70 -0.74
C GLY A 131 1.39 -8.51 -0.90
N MET A 132 1.11 -7.78 0.18
CA MET A 132 0.17 -6.65 0.11
C MET A 132 0.72 -5.53 -0.77
N VAL A 133 1.99 -5.17 -0.60
CA VAL A 133 2.66 -4.11 -1.35
C VAL A 133 2.63 -4.35 -2.86
N PRO A 134 3.13 -5.49 -3.38
CA PRO A 134 3.05 -5.76 -4.80
C PRO A 134 1.62 -5.87 -5.31
N ASP A 135 0.66 -6.36 -4.50
CA ASP A 135 -0.72 -6.55 -4.94
C ASP A 135 -1.55 -5.25 -4.96
N VAL A 136 -1.25 -4.29 -4.07
CA VAL A 136 -1.87 -2.95 -4.01
C VAL A 136 -1.28 -2.02 -5.06
N ASN A 137 0.00 -2.18 -5.41
CA ASN A 137 0.71 -1.33 -6.38
C ASN A 137 0.59 -1.79 -7.85
N GLN A 138 -0.40 -2.62 -8.17
CA GLN A 138 -0.59 -3.20 -9.52
C GLN A 138 -1.15 -2.20 -10.55
#